data_AF-L8M3D7-F1
#
_entry.id   AF-L8M3D7-F1
#
_cell.length_a   1.000
_cell.length_b   1.000
_cell.length_c   1.000
_cell.angle_alpha   90.00
_cell.angle_beta   90.00
_cell.angle_gamma   90.00
#
_symmetry.space_group_name_H-M   'P 1'
#
loop_
_entity.id
_entity.type
_entity.pdbx_description
1 polymer ?
#
loop_
_entity_poly.entity_id
_entity_poly.type
_entity_poly.pdbx_seq_one_letter_code
_entity_poly.pdbx_strand_id
1 'polypeptide(L)'
;MDKNHLNNLQTCQICGVSITEKGQVNFSNGSPGTRARLYARVCKYAKRPECINQEPELIGEITAQDGYESGKGLIPSFGNTEPTN
;
A
#
# COMPACT_ATOMS: atom_id res chain seq x y z
N MET A 1 23.78 -20.87 20.28
CA MET A 1 23.22 -19.51 20.42
C MET A 1 22.43 -19.18 19.15
N ASP A 2 21.48 -18.26 19.24
CA ASP A 2 20.11 -18.39 18.74
C ASP A 2 19.87 -18.35 17.22
N LYS A 3 18.85 -19.12 16.84
CA LYS A 3 18.24 -19.18 15.50
C LYS A 3 17.61 -17.84 15.18
N ASN A 4 18.17 -17.09 14.23
CA ASN A 4 17.48 -15.93 13.68
C ASN A 4 18.06 -15.51 12.32
N HIS A 5 18.00 -16.41 11.33
CA HIS A 5 17.94 -15.98 9.93
C HIS A 5 16.53 -15.39 9.70
N LEU A 6 16.21 -14.32 10.43
CA LEU A 6 14.95 -13.60 10.32
C LEU A 6 15.00 -12.90 8.99
N ASN A 7 14.03 -13.24 8.14
CA ASN A 7 13.65 -12.46 6.98
C ASN A 7 13.85 -10.97 7.28
N ASN A 8 14.75 -10.32 6.57
CA ASN A 8 15.14 -8.94 6.80
C ASN A 8 13.89 -8.06 6.66
N LEU A 9 13.32 -7.72 7.81
CA LEU A 9 12.00 -7.14 7.95
C LEU A 9 12.16 -5.74 8.54
N GLN A 10 11.88 -4.72 7.74
CA GLN A 10 11.89 -3.34 8.17
C GLN A 10 10.53 -3.00 8.78
N THR A 11 10.50 -2.58 10.04
CA THR A 11 9.26 -2.20 10.73
C THR A 11 9.19 -0.70 10.93
N CYS A 12 8.10 -0.10 10.46
CA CYS A 12 7.84 1.32 10.59
C CYS A 12 7.44 1.67 12.02
N GLN A 13 8.21 2.50 12.71
CA GLN A 13 7.87 2.95 14.07
C GLN A 13 6.69 3.94 14.11
N ILE A 14 6.31 4.50 12.96
CA ILE A 14 5.20 5.46 12.87
C ILE A 14 3.84 4.76 12.74
N CYS A 15 3.75 3.73 11.89
CA CYS A 15 2.48 3.03 11.62
C CYS A 15 2.46 1.57 12.08
N GLY A 16 3.56 1.04 12.61
CA GLY A 16 3.65 -0.34 13.12
C GLY A 16 3.62 -1.43 12.04
N VAL A 17 3.70 -1.05 10.77
CA VAL A 17 3.68 -1.97 9.63
C VAL A 17 5.08 -2.47 9.31
N SER A 18 5.19 -3.74 8.95
CA SER A 18 6.46 -4.37 8.60
C SER A 18 6.56 -4.70 7.12
N ILE A 19 7.72 -4.52 6.51
CA ILE A 19 8.00 -4.77 5.08
C ILE A 19 9.18 -5.72 4.96
N THR A 20 8.99 -6.80 4.21
CA THR A 20 10.05 -7.78 3.91
C THR A 20 10.96 -7.28 2.78
N GLU A 21 12.17 -7.82 2.65
CA GLU A 21 13.06 -7.61 1.49
C GLU A 21 12.39 -7.85 0.13
N LYS A 22 11.41 -8.74 0.07
CA LYS A 22 10.65 -9.05 -1.16
C LYS A 22 9.56 -8.02 -1.47
N GLY A 23 9.43 -6.96 -0.67
CA GLY A 23 8.40 -5.93 -0.82
C GLY A 23 7.02 -6.31 -0.29
N GLN A 24 6.87 -7.49 0.32
CA GLN A 24 5.62 -7.88 0.98
C GLN A 24 5.43 -7.08 2.27
N VAL A 25 4.25 -6.49 2.41
CA VAL A 25 3.85 -5.69 3.57
C VAL A 25 2.96 -6.53 4.49
N ASN A 26 3.32 -6.60 5.77
CA ASN A 26 2.56 -7.25 6.82
C ASN A 26 1.89 -6.19 7.70
N PHE A 27 0.56 -6.12 7.63
CA PHE A 27 -0.24 -5.24 8.46
C PHE A 27 -0.49 -5.89 9.83
N SER A 28 -0.69 -5.09 10.88
CA SER A 28 -1.03 -5.61 12.21
C SER A 28 -2.38 -6.32 12.25
N ASN A 29 -3.27 -6.02 11.30
CA ASN A 29 -4.58 -6.65 11.15
C ASN A 29 -4.86 -6.92 9.67
N GLY A 30 -5.43 -8.09 9.38
CA GLY A 30 -5.82 -8.50 8.04
C GLY A 30 -4.71 -9.16 7.22
N SER A 31 -5.00 -9.38 5.94
CA SER A 31 -4.06 -10.04 5.02
C SER A 31 -2.85 -9.16 4.69
N PRO A 32 -1.67 -9.77 4.42
CA PRO A 32 -0.54 -9.08 3.83
C PRO A 32 -0.92 -8.37 2.52
N GLY A 33 -0.15 -7.35 2.16
CA GLY A 33 -0.36 -6.58 0.94
C GLY A 33 0.93 -6.04 0.34
N THR A 34 0.78 -5.03 -0.50
CA THR A 34 1.86 -4.39 -1.26
C THR A 34 2.22 -3.03 -0.66
N ARG A 35 3.36 -2.48 -1.10
CA ARG A 35 3.78 -1.12 -0.75
C ARG A 35 2.80 -0.06 -1.25
N ALA A 36 2.20 -0.27 -2.43
CA ALA A 36 1.08 0.52 -2.96
C ALA A 36 -0.12 0.56 -2.01
N ARG A 37 -0.57 -0.62 -1.54
CA ARG A 37 -1.66 -0.74 -0.55
C ARG A 37 -1.35 -0.04 0.77
N LEU A 38 -0.12 -0.19 1.26
CA LEU A 38 0.32 0.52 2.46
C LEU A 38 0.26 2.04 2.28
N TYR A 39 0.75 2.53 1.14
CA TYR A 39 0.74 3.96 0.86
C TYR A 39 -0.69 4.50 0.75
N ALA A 40 -1.53 3.86 -0.06
CA ALA A 40 -2.91 4.27 -0.31
C ALA A 40 -3.77 4.34 0.94
N ARG A 41 -3.52 3.46 1.92
CA ARG A 41 -4.31 3.35 3.15
C ARG A 41 -3.75 4.13 4.33
N VAL A 42 -2.43 4.28 4.42
CA VAL A 42 -1.77 4.79 5.62
C VAL A 42 -0.84 5.95 5.29
N CYS A 43 0.21 5.72 4.51
CA CYS A 43 1.29 6.70 4.37
C CYS A 43 0.84 7.99 3.66
N LYS A 44 -0.11 7.90 2.72
CA LYS A 44 -0.74 9.08 2.06
C LYS A 44 -1.38 10.04 3.07
N TYR A 45 -1.93 9.52 4.16
CA TYR A 45 -2.62 10.31 5.19
C TYR A 45 -1.71 10.69 6.35
N ALA A 46 -0.81 9.80 6.75
CA ALA A 46 0.14 10.05 7.83
C ALA A 46 1.04 11.25 7.53
N LYS A 47 1.48 11.43 6.26
CA LYS A 47 2.34 12.53 5.81
C LYS A 47 3.57 12.77 6.71
N ARG A 48 4.13 11.69 7.25
CA ARG A 48 5.31 11.73 8.13
C ARG A 48 6.55 11.26 7.38
N PRO A 49 7.60 12.10 7.26
CA PRO A 49 8.82 11.74 6.55
C PRO A 49 9.54 10.55 7.18
N GLU A 50 9.27 10.25 8.45
CA GLU A 50 9.86 9.11 9.17
C GLU A 50 9.20 7.76 8.82
N CYS A 51 8.20 7.73 7.93
CA CYS A 51 7.64 6.47 7.43
C CYS A 51 8.63 5.78 6.46
N ILE A 52 8.79 4.45 6.59
CA ILE A 52 9.68 3.67 5.70
C ILE A 52 9.14 3.46 4.27
N ASN A 53 7.89 3.88 4.02
CA ASN A 53 7.21 3.73 2.73
C ASN A 53 6.87 5.10 2.14
N GLN A 54 7.91 5.85 1.75
CA GLN A 54 7.80 7.20 1.19
C GLN A 54 8.35 7.31 -0.23
N GLU A 55 9.30 6.45 -0.61
CA GLU A 55 9.96 6.49 -1.91
C GLU A 55 9.00 6.03 -3.03
N PRO A 56 8.63 6.92 -3.98
CA PRO A 56 7.67 6.59 -5.05
C PRO A 56 8.10 5.39 -5.89
N GLU A 57 9.40 5.28 -6.15
CA GLU A 57 10.00 4.17 -6.92
C GLU A 57 9.82 2.82 -6.23
N LEU A 58 9.80 2.79 -4.89
CA LEU A 58 9.58 1.58 -4.10
C LEU A 58 8.09 1.31 -3.83
N ILE A 59 7.25 2.34 -3.83
CA ILE A 59 5.80 2.20 -3.61
C ILE A 59 5.16 1.45 -4.80
N GLY A 60 5.59 1.79 -6.01
CA GLY A 60 5.01 1.27 -7.25
C GLY A 60 3.69 1.93 -7.63
N GLU A 61 2.99 1.34 -8.58
CA GLU A 61 1.70 1.83 -9.05
C GLU A 61 0.60 1.61 -8.00
N ILE A 62 -0.18 2.67 -7.72
CA ILE A 62 -1.31 2.63 -6.79
C ILE A 62 -2.60 2.49 -7.60
N THR A 63 -3.32 1.41 -7.36
CA THR A 63 -4.60 1.11 -8.03
C THR A 63 -5.80 1.45 -7.16
N ALA A 64 -7.01 1.47 -7.72
CA ALA A 64 -8.25 1.71 -6.97
C ALA A 64 -8.50 0.63 -5.89
N GLN A 65 -7.97 -0.57 -6.08
CA GLN A 65 -8.10 -1.72 -5.19
C GLN A 65 -7.19 -1.61 -3.95
N ASP A 66 -6.13 -0.80 -4.03
CA ASP A 66 -5.19 -0.56 -2.94
C ASP A 66 -5.80 0.30 -1.83
N GLY A 67 -6.68 1.24 -2.20
CA GLY A 67 -7.39 2.10 -1.27
C GLY A 67 -8.55 1.40 -0.54
N TYR A 68 -9.17 2.13 0.40
CA TYR A 68 -10.44 1.73 1.01
C TYR A 68 -11.66 1.97 0.09
N GLU A 69 -11.46 2.65 -1.05
CA GLU A 69 -12.51 3.04 -1.99
C GLU A 69 -13.01 1.89 -2.87
N SER A 70 -12.44 0.69 -2.74
CA SER A 70 -12.85 -0.55 -3.43
C SER A 70 -14.29 -1.01 -3.15
N GLY A 71 -15.04 -0.30 -2.30
CA GLY A 71 -16.47 -0.53 -2.04
C GLY A 71 -17.44 0.35 -2.84
N LYS A 72 -16.99 1.33 -3.62
CA LYS A 72 -17.86 2.09 -4.54
C LYS A 72 -17.61 1.66 -5.97
N GLY A 73 -18.45 0.73 -6.44
CA GLY A 73 -18.76 0.45 -7.83
C GLY A 73 -17.63 0.67 -8.84
N LEU A 74 -16.83 -0.37 -9.08
CA LEU A 74 -16.33 -0.61 -10.44
C LEU A 74 -17.54 -0.89 -11.33
N ILE A 75 -18.29 0.15 -11.69
CA ILE A 75 -18.75 0.21 -13.08
C ILE A 75 -17.47 0.45 -13.89
N PRO A 76 -17.08 -0.43 -14.82
CA PRO A 76 -16.11 -0.01 -15.81
C PRO A 76 -16.77 1.15 -16.56
N SER A 77 -16.32 2.39 -16.29
CA SER A 77 -16.58 3.54 -17.14
C SER A 77 -15.88 3.28 -18.47
N PHE A 78 -16.47 2.43 -19.30
CA PHE A 78 -16.27 2.49 -20.73
C PHE A 78 -16.81 3.85 -21.16
N GLY A 79 -15.89 4.79 -21.30
CA GLY A 79 -16.18 6.08 -21.92
C GLY A 79 -16.56 5.91 -23.39
N ASN A 80 -17.19 6.99 -23.87
CA ASN A 80 -17.56 7.36 -25.24
C ASN A 80 -19.00 6.90 -25.60
N THR A 81 -19.96 7.76 -25.92
CA THR A 81 -19.89 9.10 -26.55
C THR A 81 -21.06 10.01 -26.15
N GLU A 82 -20.73 11.29 -26.04
CA GLU A 82 -21.53 12.53 -26.15
C GLU A 82 -22.86 12.45 -26.94
N PRO A 83 -23.95 13.09 -26.47
CA PRO A 83 -25.00 13.60 -27.33
C PRO A 83 -24.84 15.12 -27.46
N THR A 84 -24.20 15.59 -28.53
CA THR A 84 -24.42 16.95 -29.02
C THR A 84 -25.52 16.93 -30.06
N ASN A 85 -26.66 17.47 -29.64
CA ASN A 85 -27.84 17.92 -30.39
C ASN A 85 -28.59 16.89 -31.25
#